data_AF-A0A7J5EI65-F1
#
_entry.id   AF-A0A7J5EI65-F1
#
_cell.length_a   1.000
_cell.length_b   1.000
_cell.length_c   1.000
_cell.angle_alpha   90.00
_cell.angle_beta   90.00
_cell.angle_gamma   90.00
#
_symmetry.space_group_name_H-M   'P 1'
#
loop_
_entity.id
_entity.type
_entity.pdbx_description
1 polymer ?
#
loop_
_entity_poly.entity_id
_entity_poly.type
_entity_poly.pdbx_seq_one_letter_code
_entity_poly.pdbx_strand_id
1 'polypeptide(L)'
;MPDAATVIDAGVIDAPPPLVIPTDRPVAKGKRTTLREGETKSVGHGVRVTFAHQGHKHLVGGGAVGFYELTFARGGKTSDERLSTHEDDLEAELDALGVLVVVTTDGGTITITTVGKAPRPLDEDQAAELIEAAATRHGLPVGGSSYGLEDGVLRYAAMDGNVQRWRARIGLYTQRIWFLPPRPPAPAPEL
;
A
#
# COMPACT_ATOMS: atom_id res chain seq x y z
N MET A 1 14.09 45.29 47.98
CA MET A 1 13.85 44.08 47.17
C MET A 1 12.58 44.29 46.37
N PRO A 2 12.61 44.08 45.05
CA PRO A 2 11.42 43.73 44.28
C PRO A 2 11.70 42.51 43.40
N ASP A 3 11.25 41.33 43.80
CA ASP A 3 11.14 40.18 42.87
C ASP A 3 9.89 40.37 42.01
N ALA A 4 10.07 41.00 40.86
CA ALA A 4 9.07 41.00 39.80
C ALA A 4 9.17 39.67 39.07
N ALA A 5 8.35 38.69 39.47
CA ALA A 5 8.25 37.41 38.80
C ALA A 5 7.74 37.61 37.36
N THR A 6 8.64 37.61 36.39
CA THR A 6 8.30 37.70 34.97
C THR A 6 7.47 36.48 34.58
N VAL A 7 6.16 36.67 34.43
CA VAL A 7 5.28 35.68 33.81
C VAL A 7 5.73 35.55 32.36
N ILE A 8 6.43 34.45 32.06
CA ILE A 8 6.70 34.05 30.68
C ILE A 8 5.36 33.64 30.10
N ASP A 9 4.80 34.49 29.25
CA ASP A 9 3.65 34.14 28.43
C ASP A 9 4.02 32.89 27.62
N ALA A 10 3.33 31.78 27.91
CA ALA A 10 3.59 30.48 27.30
C ALA A 10 2.98 30.49 25.91
N GLY A 11 3.67 31.21 25.01
CA GLY A 11 3.17 31.62 23.71
C GLY A 11 2.50 30.48 22.97
N VAL A 12 1.32 30.76 22.43
CA VAL A 12 0.51 29.80 21.67
C VAL A 12 1.39 29.16 20.61
N ILE A 13 1.69 27.87 20.81
CA ILE A 13 2.33 27.06 19.77
C ILE A 13 1.25 26.83 18.73
N ASP A 14 1.20 27.72 17.73
CA ASP A 14 0.37 27.56 16.55
C ASP A 14 0.57 26.13 16.02
N ALA A 15 -0.53 25.38 15.94
CA ALA A 15 -0.47 23.99 15.53
C ALA A 15 0.24 23.90 14.17
N PRO A 16 1.27 23.04 14.01
CA PRO A 16 2.09 23.03 12.81
C PRO A 16 1.20 22.83 11.58
N PRO A 17 1.44 23.59 10.49
CA PRO A 17 0.55 23.61 9.34
C PRO A 17 0.34 22.19 8.80
N PRO A 18 -0.88 21.86 8.33
CA PRO A 18 -1.20 20.50 7.89
C PRO A 18 -0.25 20.06 6.78
N LEU A 19 0.35 18.88 6.95
CA LEU A 19 1.31 18.33 6.00
C LEU A 19 0.68 18.20 4.61
N VAL A 20 1.32 18.79 3.60
CA VAL A 20 0.92 18.66 2.20
C VAL A 20 1.43 17.31 1.70
N ILE A 21 0.54 16.32 1.66
CA ILE A 21 0.87 14.94 1.28
C ILE A 21 0.69 14.77 -0.25
N PRO A 22 1.67 14.25 -1.00
CA PRO A 22 1.51 13.95 -2.43
C PRO A 22 0.52 12.80 -2.66
N THR A 23 -0.65 13.08 -3.25
CA THR A 23 -1.77 12.12 -3.37
C THR A 23 -1.78 11.28 -4.64
N ASP A 24 -0.92 11.56 -5.63
CA ASP A 24 -0.95 10.89 -6.92
C ASP A 24 -0.46 9.44 -6.83
N ARG A 25 -1.36 8.48 -7.09
CA ARG A 25 -1.05 7.05 -7.19
C ARG A 25 -0.45 6.73 -8.57
N PRO A 26 0.86 6.47 -8.70
CA PRO A 26 1.52 6.30 -9.99
C PRO A 26 1.11 4.97 -10.62
N VAL A 27 0.67 4.96 -11.89
CA VAL A 27 0.16 3.75 -12.55
C VAL A 27 1.28 2.94 -13.20
N ALA A 28 1.28 1.62 -12.98
CA ALA A 28 2.19 0.69 -13.67
C ALA A 28 1.97 0.70 -15.20
N LYS A 29 3.06 0.83 -15.96
CA LYS A 29 3.02 0.82 -17.43
C LYS A 29 3.10 -0.62 -17.95
N GLY A 30 2.02 -1.11 -18.56
CA GLY A 30 1.92 -2.48 -19.06
C GLY A 30 0.60 -2.77 -19.78
N LYS A 31 0.41 -3.99 -20.26
CA LYS A 31 -0.89 -4.42 -20.83
C LYS A 31 -1.89 -4.63 -19.70
N ARG A 32 -2.91 -3.77 -19.64
CA ARG A 32 -4.07 -3.92 -18.74
C ARG A 32 -5.06 -4.91 -19.32
N THR A 33 -5.58 -5.82 -18.49
CA THR A 33 -6.62 -6.81 -18.81
C THR A 33 -7.56 -6.95 -17.62
N THR A 34 -8.86 -6.79 -17.83
CA THR A 34 -9.86 -6.79 -16.75
C THR A 34 -10.58 -8.14 -16.66
N LEU A 35 -10.71 -8.67 -15.44
CA LEU A 35 -11.29 -9.99 -15.12
C LEU A 35 -12.42 -9.84 -14.07
N ARG A 36 -13.43 -10.69 -14.21
CA ARG A 36 -14.49 -10.99 -13.23
C ARG A 36 -14.31 -12.40 -12.66
N GLU A 37 -14.95 -12.68 -11.53
CA GLU A 37 -14.94 -14.01 -10.90
C GLU A 37 -15.40 -15.09 -11.91
N GLY A 38 -14.71 -16.23 -11.91
CA GLY A 38 -14.89 -17.33 -12.86
C GLY A 38 -14.25 -17.11 -14.25
N GLU A 39 -13.79 -15.90 -14.60
CA GLU A 39 -13.14 -15.68 -15.90
C GLU A 39 -11.69 -16.17 -15.95
N THR A 40 -11.30 -16.67 -17.12
CA THR A 40 -9.90 -16.99 -17.47
C THR A 40 -9.48 -16.18 -18.70
N LYS A 41 -8.41 -15.36 -18.60
CA LYS A 41 -7.95 -14.49 -19.70
C LYS A 41 -6.43 -14.49 -19.89
N SER A 42 -5.98 -14.32 -21.13
CA SER A 42 -4.55 -14.18 -21.47
C SER A 42 -4.11 -12.72 -21.32
N VAL A 43 -3.33 -12.43 -20.27
CA VAL A 43 -3.05 -11.06 -19.82
C VAL A 43 -1.84 -10.42 -20.53
N GLY A 44 -0.79 -11.19 -20.83
CA GLY A 44 0.40 -10.74 -21.55
C GLY A 44 1.59 -11.70 -21.35
N HIS A 45 2.65 -11.58 -22.15
CA HIS A 45 3.93 -12.30 -21.96
C HIS A 45 3.85 -13.85 -21.80
N GLY A 46 2.80 -14.45 -22.36
CA GLY A 46 2.48 -15.88 -22.23
C GLY A 46 1.76 -16.28 -20.93
N VAL A 47 1.45 -15.32 -20.06
CA VAL A 47 0.67 -15.50 -18.83
C VAL A 47 -0.83 -15.51 -19.15
N ARG A 48 -1.51 -16.50 -18.58
CA ARG A 48 -2.96 -16.58 -18.44
C ARG A 48 -3.30 -16.47 -16.95
N VAL A 49 -4.39 -15.78 -16.63
CA VAL A 49 -4.90 -15.64 -15.26
C VAL A 49 -6.32 -16.17 -15.21
N THR A 50 -6.61 -16.96 -14.19
CA THR A 50 -7.97 -17.33 -13.77
C THR A 50 -8.28 -16.58 -12.48
N PHE A 51 -9.40 -15.87 -12.43
CA PHE A 51 -9.92 -15.29 -11.18
C PHE A 51 -10.91 -16.31 -10.59
N ALA A 52 -10.46 -17.07 -9.59
CA ALA A 52 -11.18 -18.23 -9.09
C ALA A 52 -12.32 -17.84 -8.15
N HIS A 53 -12.06 -16.99 -7.16
CA HIS A 53 -13.04 -16.61 -6.14
C HIS A 53 -12.77 -15.21 -5.52
N GLN A 54 -13.84 -14.48 -5.20
CA GLN A 54 -13.83 -13.31 -4.31
C GLN A 54 -14.59 -13.61 -3.00
N GLY A 55 -13.88 -13.55 -1.87
CA GLY A 55 -14.47 -13.71 -0.54
C GLY A 55 -14.27 -12.48 0.35
N HIS A 56 -14.90 -12.50 1.53
CA HIS A 56 -14.75 -11.47 2.57
C HIS A 56 -14.53 -12.15 3.92
N LYS A 57 -13.68 -11.57 4.77
CA LYS A 57 -13.44 -12.00 6.15
C LYS A 57 -13.61 -10.81 7.10
N HIS A 58 -14.52 -10.94 8.06
CA HIS A 58 -14.62 -9.97 9.15
C HIS A 58 -13.43 -10.11 10.09
N LEU A 59 -12.79 -8.98 10.42
CA LEU A 59 -11.80 -8.86 11.47
C LEU A 59 -12.50 -8.55 12.80
N VAL A 60 -12.06 -9.21 13.87
CA VAL A 60 -12.34 -8.78 15.24
C VAL A 60 -11.67 -7.41 15.43
N GLY A 61 -12.46 -6.34 15.56
CA GLY A 61 -11.99 -4.96 15.51
C GLY A 61 -12.62 -4.08 14.41
N GLY A 62 -13.58 -4.60 13.62
CA GLY A 62 -14.52 -3.76 12.85
C GLY A 62 -14.20 -3.53 11.37
N GLY A 63 -13.21 -4.20 10.80
CA GLY A 63 -12.91 -4.17 9.36
C GLY A 63 -13.40 -5.42 8.62
N ALA A 64 -13.83 -5.29 7.37
CA ALA A 64 -14.02 -6.42 6.46
C ALA A 64 -12.84 -6.47 5.46
N VAL A 65 -12.04 -7.53 5.51
CA VAL A 65 -10.96 -7.77 4.55
C VAL A 65 -11.52 -8.61 3.41
N GLY A 66 -11.63 -8.00 2.23
CA GLY A 66 -11.84 -8.73 0.98
C GLY A 66 -10.62 -9.58 0.65
N PHE A 67 -10.83 -10.75 0.05
CA PHE A 67 -9.75 -11.57 -0.48
C PHE A 67 -10.09 -12.10 -1.88
N TYR A 68 -9.05 -12.25 -2.70
CA TYR A 68 -9.16 -12.61 -4.11
C TYR A 68 -8.20 -13.76 -4.41
N GLU A 69 -8.72 -14.84 -4.97
CA GLU A 69 -7.94 -16.03 -5.31
C GLU A 69 -7.71 -16.11 -6.82
N LEU A 70 -6.42 -16.11 -7.21
CA LEU A 70 -5.96 -16.01 -8.59
C LEU A 70 -5.00 -17.15 -8.94
N THR A 71 -5.28 -17.87 -10.02
CA THR A 71 -4.34 -18.84 -10.60
C THR A 71 -3.61 -18.20 -11.79
N PHE A 72 -2.29 -18.13 -11.73
CA PHE A 72 -1.42 -17.71 -12.83
C PHE A 72 -0.89 -18.95 -13.56
N ALA A 73 -0.96 -18.96 -14.88
CA ALA A 73 -0.49 -20.07 -15.71
C ALA A 73 0.43 -19.59 -16.84
N ARG A 74 1.63 -20.18 -16.97
CA ARG A 74 2.63 -19.83 -17.99
C ARG A 74 3.53 -21.02 -18.31
N GLY A 75 3.69 -21.36 -19.59
CA GLY A 75 4.67 -22.34 -20.05
C GLY A 75 4.53 -23.75 -19.43
N GLY A 76 3.30 -24.18 -19.13
CA GLY A 76 3.01 -25.46 -18.48
C GLY A 76 3.15 -25.47 -16.95
N LYS A 77 3.51 -24.34 -16.32
CA LYS A 77 3.52 -24.15 -14.87
C LYS A 77 2.30 -23.33 -14.42
N THR A 78 1.92 -23.49 -13.16
CA THR A 78 0.96 -22.67 -12.43
C THR A 78 1.55 -22.11 -11.13
N SER A 79 1.02 -20.99 -10.63
CA SER A 79 1.02 -20.63 -9.20
C SER A 79 -0.37 -20.13 -8.81
N ASP A 80 -0.71 -20.29 -7.54
CA ASP A 80 -2.00 -19.90 -6.96
C ASP A 80 -1.74 -18.88 -5.86
N GLU A 81 -2.32 -17.69 -6.00
CA GLU A 81 -2.07 -16.52 -5.16
C GLU A 81 -3.37 -16.06 -4.49
N ARG A 82 -3.29 -15.65 -3.21
CA ARG A 82 -4.44 -15.19 -2.42
C ARG A 82 -4.16 -13.79 -1.87
N LEU A 83 -4.73 -12.78 -2.51
CA LEU A 83 -4.48 -11.36 -2.25
C LEU A 83 -5.53 -10.76 -1.32
N SER A 84 -5.17 -9.74 -0.52
CA SER A 84 -6.01 -9.24 0.59
C SER A 84 -6.16 -7.70 0.61
N THR A 85 -7.40 -7.20 0.68
CA THR A 85 -7.69 -5.75 0.80
C THR A 85 -7.87 -5.31 2.24
N HIS A 86 -6.80 -4.74 2.83
CA HIS A 86 -6.80 -4.15 4.18
C HIS A 86 -6.83 -2.62 4.21
N GLU A 87 -6.78 -1.97 3.04
CA GLU A 87 -6.57 -0.54 2.86
C GLU A 87 -7.48 0.03 1.75
N ASP A 88 -8.76 -0.33 1.79
CA ASP A 88 -9.86 0.01 0.88
C ASP A 88 -9.68 -0.47 -0.58
N ASP A 89 -8.57 -0.11 -1.21
CA ASP A 89 -8.12 -0.55 -2.53
C ASP A 89 -7.07 -1.68 -2.45
N LEU A 90 -7.15 -2.62 -3.39
CA LEU A 90 -6.05 -3.55 -3.69
C LEU A 90 -4.97 -2.86 -4.54
N GLU A 91 -3.72 -3.04 -4.14
CA GLU A 91 -2.59 -3.09 -5.08
C GLU A 91 -1.65 -4.19 -4.64
N ALA A 92 -1.29 -5.08 -5.56
CA ALA A 92 -0.34 -6.17 -5.38
C ALA A 92 0.67 -6.21 -6.53
N GLU A 93 1.91 -6.64 -6.25
CA GLU A 93 2.96 -6.84 -7.25
C GLU A 93 3.52 -8.26 -7.16
N LEU A 94 3.38 -9.04 -8.23
CA LEU A 94 3.62 -10.48 -8.22
C LEU A 94 4.59 -10.87 -9.34
N ASP A 95 5.53 -11.78 -9.05
CA ASP A 95 6.25 -12.50 -10.09
C ASP A 95 5.43 -13.70 -10.59
N ALA A 96 4.54 -13.45 -11.54
CA ALA A 96 3.71 -14.45 -12.21
C ALA A 96 4.55 -15.32 -13.17
N LEU A 97 5.36 -16.21 -12.60
CA LEU A 97 6.18 -17.21 -13.29
C LEU A 97 7.26 -16.58 -14.21
N GLY A 98 7.99 -15.59 -13.70
CA GLY A 98 9.05 -14.84 -14.39
C GLY A 98 8.56 -13.57 -15.10
N VAL A 99 7.40 -13.04 -14.70
CA VAL A 99 6.69 -11.92 -15.34
C VAL A 99 6.05 -11.04 -14.26
N LEU A 100 6.42 -9.76 -14.21
CA LEU A 100 5.81 -8.82 -13.28
C LEU A 100 4.34 -8.55 -13.68
N VAL A 101 3.46 -8.87 -12.75
CA VAL A 101 2.04 -8.52 -12.77
C VAL A 101 1.75 -7.56 -11.62
N VAL A 102 1.07 -6.46 -11.92
CA VAL A 102 0.44 -5.61 -10.91
C VAL A 102 -1.07 -5.88 -10.92
N VAL A 103 -1.64 -6.20 -9.77
CA VAL A 103 -3.07 -6.48 -9.58
C VAL A 103 -3.71 -5.31 -8.84
N THR A 104 -4.81 -4.78 -9.35
CA THR A 104 -5.65 -3.79 -8.64
C THR A 104 -7.11 -4.20 -8.71
N THR A 105 -7.91 -3.86 -7.70
CA THR A 105 -9.38 -4.01 -7.73
C THR A 105 -10.03 -2.64 -7.82
N ASP A 106 -11.20 -2.58 -8.44
CA ASP A 106 -12.12 -1.44 -8.46
C ASP A 106 -13.55 -2.00 -8.49
N GLY A 107 -14.37 -1.68 -7.48
CA GLY A 107 -15.74 -2.17 -7.36
C GLY A 107 -15.90 -3.71 -7.42
N GLY A 108 -14.92 -4.47 -6.92
CA GLY A 108 -14.89 -5.95 -7.02
C GLY A 108 -14.43 -6.50 -8.38
N THR A 109 -14.11 -5.63 -9.34
CA THR A 109 -13.56 -6.01 -10.65
C THR A 109 -12.03 -5.94 -10.62
N ILE A 110 -11.36 -7.04 -10.93
CA ILE A 110 -9.88 -7.09 -10.96
C ILE A 110 -9.35 -6.56 -12.29
N THR A 111 -8.36 -5.68 -12.23
CA THR A 111 -7.49 -5.33 -13.36
C THR A 111 -6.10 -5.93 -13.15
N ILE A 112 -5.69 -6.78 -14.08
CA ILE A 112 -4.34 -7.33 -14.19
C ILE A 112 -3.53 -6.46 -15.15
N THR A 113 -2.40 -5.92 -14.70
CA THR A 113 -1.47 -5.15 -15.52
C THR A 113 -0.16 -5.93 -15.67
N THR A 114 0.07 -6.52 -16.84
CA THR A 114 1.33 -7.24 -17.13
C THR A 114 2.38 -6.26 -17.63
N VAL A 115 3.47 -6.10 -16.88
CA VAL A 115 4.50 -5.06 -17.12
C VAL A 115 5.64 -5.57 -18.02
N GLY A 116 6.13 -6.79 -17.77
CA GLY A 116 7.28 -7.35 -18.46
C GLY A 116 7.93 -8.49 -17.68
N LYS A 117 9.23 -8.75 -17.90
CA LYS A 117 10.01 -9.67 -17.04
C LYS A 117 10.01 -9.14 -15.60
N ALA A 118 9.85 -10.03 -14.62
CA ALA A 118 10.03 -9.64 -13.21
C ALA A 118 11.48 -9.16 -12.94
N PRO A 119 11.66 -7.99 -12.29
CA PRO A 119 12.93 -7.62 -11.69
C PRO A 119 13.14 -8.41 -10.38
N ARG A 120 14.32 -8.28 -9.77
CA ARG A 120 14.49 -8.67 -8.36
C ARG A 120 13.68 -7.69 -7.50
N PRO A 121 12.84 -8.15 -6.55
CA PRO A 121 12.17 -7.26 -5.61
C PRO A 121 13.18 -6.60 -4.66
N LEU A 122 12.84 -5.42 -4.18
CA LEU A 122 13.47 -4.82 -3.00
C LEU A 122 13.29 -5.73 -1.78
N ASP A 123 14.24 -5.68 -0.85
CA ASP A 123 14.01 -6.12 0.52
C ASP A 123 13.36 -5.01 1.37
N GLU A 124 12.91 -5.38 2.57
CA GLU A 124 12.09 -4.56 3.46
C GLU A 124 12.82 -3.28 3.90
N ASP A 125 14.12 -3.38 4.23
CA ASP A 125 14.95 -2.24 4.62
C ASP A 125 15.15 -1.26 3.46
N GLN A 126 15.53 -1.72 2.27
CA GLN A 126 15.66 -0.86 1.08
C GLN A 126 14.35 -0.17 0.70
N ALA A 127 13.22 -0.87 0.86
CA ALA A 127 11.89 -0.33 0.60
C ALA A 127 11.51 0.77 1.60
N ALA A 128 11.87 0.62 2.87
CA ALA A 128 11.72 1.66 3.89
C ALA A 128 12.65 2.86 3.64
N GLU A 129 13.94 2.63 3.37
CA GLU A 129 14.92 3.69 3.03
C GLU A 129 14.45 4.55 1.85
N LEU A 130 13.91 3.91 0.79
CA LEU A 130 13.40 4.63 -0.38
C LEU A 130 12.15 5.48 -0.06
N ILE A 131 11.26 4.99 0.82
CA ILE A 131 10.12 5.78 1.34
C ILE A 131 10.62 6.98 2.15
N GLU A 132 11.57 6.81 3.07
CA GLU A 132 12.07 7.90 3.92
C GLU A 132 12.87 8.94 3.11
N ALA A 133 13.66 8.48 2.13
CA ALA A 133 14.33 9.35 1.16
C ALA A 133 13.34 10.10 0.25
N ALA A 134 12.16 9.54 -0.05
CA ALA A 134 11.08 10.26 -0.73
C ALA A 134 10.38 11.26 0.20
N ALA A 135 10.03 10.84 1.43
CA ALA A 135 9.39 11.66 2.44
C ALA A 135 10.19 12.94 2.73
N THR A 136 11.50 12.77 2.96
CA THR A 136 12.46 13.86 3.19
C THR A 136 12.47 14.86 2.02
N ARG A 137 12.44 14.38 0.75
CA ARG A 137 12.37 15.24 -0.45
C ARG A 137 11.04 15.99 -0.60
N HIS A 138 9.97 15.49 0.02
CA HIS A 138 8.68 16.16 0.09
C HIS A 138 8.48 16.99 1.38
N GLY A 139 9.50 17.10 2.24
CA GLY A 139 9.41 17.83 3.51
C GLY A 139 8.53 17.15 4.57
N LEU A 140 8.21 15.86 4.40
CA LEU A 140 7.46 15.08 5.38
C LEU A 140 8.40 14.63 6.53
N PRO A 141 7.95 14.67 7.79
CA PRO A 141 8.77 14.27 8.93
C PRO A 141 9.02 12.76 8.92
N VAL A 142 10.27 12.36 9.16
CA VAL A 142 10.72 10.97 9.32
C VAL A 142 11.21 10.72 10.74
N GLY A 143 11.09 9.49 11.22
CA GLY A 143 11.40 9.08 12.59
C GLY A 143 10.14 8.60 13.33
N GLY A 144 10.23 7.41 13.90
CA GLY A 144 9.07 6.67 14.41
C GLY A 144 8.26 6.08 13.26
N SER A 145 8.32 4.76 13.08
CA SER A 145 7.66 4.08 11.96
C SER A 145 7.05 2.74 12.37
N SER A 146 6.00 2.36 11.66
CA SER A 146 5.56 0.97 11.57
C SER A 146 5.36 0.61 10.11
N TYR A 147 5.76 -0.59 9.73
CA TYR A 147 5.64 -1.09 8.37
C TYR A 147 5.24 -2.56 8.34
N GLY A 148 4.82 -3.02 7.18
CA GLY A 148 4.45 -4.41 6.94
C GLY A 148 4.38 -4.71 5.45
N LEU A 149 4.91 -5.88 5.09
CA LEU A 149 5.00 -6.39 3.73
C LEU A 149 3.85 -7.37 3.45
N GLU A 150 3.05 -7.09 2.43
CA GLU A 150 1.98 -8.00 1.96
C GLU A 150 1.78 -7.85 0.45
N ASP A 151 1.46 -8.94 -0.25
CA ASP A 151 1.12 -8.94 -1.69
C ASP A 151 2.16 -8.23 -2.60
N GLY A 152 3.44 -8.22 -2.21
CA GLY A 152 4.53 -7.55 -2.94
C GLY A 152 4.56 -6.03 -2.79
N VAL A 153 3.84 -5.48 -1.82
CA VAL A 153 3.81 -4.05 -1.47
C VAL A 153 4.20 -3.89 0.00
N LEU A 154 5.19 -3.04 0.29
CA LEU A 154 5.45 -2.59 1.65
C LEU A 154 4.54 -1.40 1.97
N ARG A 155 3.83 -1.47 3.10
CA ARG A 155 3.06 -0.37 3.68
C ARG A 155 3.88 0.25 4.80
N TYR A 156 3.93 1.58 4.87
CA TYR A 156 4.67 2.34 5.87
C TYR A 156 3.75 3.39 6.50
N ALA A 157 3.85 3.58 7.81
CA ALA A 157 3.21 4.64 8.56
C ALA A 157 4.24 5.39 9.41
N ALA A 158 4.31 6.71 9.26
CA ALA A 158 5.08 7.57 10.16
C ALA A 158 4.26 7.84 11.43
N MET A 159 4.90 7.63 12.59
CA MET A 159 4.26 7.57 13.90
C MET A 159 4.96 8.51 14.88
N ASP A 160 4.24 9.53 15.34
CA ASP A 160 4.67 10.42 16.41
C ASP A 160 4.01 9.97 17.72
N GLY A 161 4.72 9.12 18.47
CA GLY A 161 4.12 8.31 19.54
C GLY A 161 2.98 7.45 18.99
N ASN A 162 1.76 7.68 19.48
CA ASN A 162 0.55 6.99 19.01
C ASN A 162 -0.16 7.70 17.84
N VAL A 163 0.33 8.85 17.36
CA VAL A 163 -0.31 9.64 16.31
C VAL A 163 0.31 9.31 14.95
N GLN A 164 -0.47 8.71 14.06
CA GLN A 164 -0.07 8.54 12.66
C GLN A 164 -0.02 9.91 11.97
N ARG A 165 1.15 10.30 11.46
CA ARG A 165 1.36 11.59 10.79
C ARG A 165 1.05 11.53 9.30
N TRP A 166 1.51 10.47 8.63
CA TRP A 166 1.26 10.17 7.22
C TRP A 166 1.49 8.67 6.95
N ARG A 167 1.06 8.19 5.79
CA ARG A 167 1.30 6.82 5.29
C ARG A 167 1.96 6.85 3.92
N ALA A 168 2.62 5.75 3.56
CA ALA A 168 3.06 5.46 2.21
C ALA A 168 2.87 3.98 1.87
N ARG A 169 2.80 3.68 0.57
CA ARG A 169 2.99 2.32 0.04
C ARG A 169 4.12 2.36 -0.99
N ILE A 170 4.92 1.30 -1.07
CA ILE A 170 5.91 1.08 -2.14
C ILE A 170 5.73 -0.32 -2.76
N GLY A 171 5.63 -0.38 -4.09
CA GLY A 171 5.67 -1.64 -4.82
C GLY A 171 7.10 -2.18 -4.90
N LEU A 172 7.34 -3.40 -4.38
CA LEU A 172 8.70 -3.94 -4.25
C LEU A 172 9.39 -4.22 -5.59
N TYR A 173 8.63 -4.43 -6.67
CA TYR A 173 9.16 -4.73 -7.99
C TYR A 173 9.21 -3.48 -8.88
N THR A 174 8.22 -2.59 -8.80
CA THR A 174 8.20 -1.36 -9.61
C THR A 174 8.91 -0.17 -8.96
N GLN A 175 9.18 -0.24 -7.65
CA GLN A 175 9.75 0.84 -6.84
C GLN A 175 8.89 2.13 -6.84
N ARG A 176 7.62 2.02 -7.24
CA ARG A 176 6.64 3.11 -7.21
C ARG A 176 6.27 3.40 -5.76
N ILE A 177 6.50 4.62 -5.30
CA ILE A 177 6.06 5.14 -4.00
C ILE A 177 4.82 6.00 -4.21
N TRP A 178 3.85 5.89 -3.32
CA TRP A 178 2.78 6.88 -3.19
C TRP A 178 2.46 7.13 -1.72
N PHE A 179 2.17 8.39 -1.39
CA PHE A 179 1.80 8.78 -0.03
C PHE A 179 0.29 8.79 0.12
N LEU A 180 -0.16 8.60 1.36
CA LEU A 180 -1.56 8.49 1.74
C LEU A 180 -1.79 9.33 2.99
N PRO A 181 -2.98 9.95 3.17
CA PRO A 181 -3.32 10.63 4.40
C PRO A 181 -3.27 9.65 5.59
N PRO A 182 -3.01 10.13 6.81
CA PRO A 182 -3.15 9.30 8.01
C PRO A 182 -4.59 8.75 8.08
N ARG A 183 -4.75 7.53 8.61
CA ARG A 183 -6.09 7.01 8.92
C ARG A 183 -6.72 7.88 10.01
N PRO A 184 -8.05 8.05 10.02
CA PRO A 184 -8.76 8.48 11.23
C PRO A 184 -8.38 7.56 12.40
N PRO A 185 -8.32 8.06 13.65
CA PRO A 185 -8.26 7.16 14.79
C PRO A 185 -9.45 6.20 14.73
N ALA A 186 -9.22 4.92 15.00
CA ALA A 186 -10.32 3.96 15.10
C ALA A 186 -11.32 4.46 16.16
N PRO A 187 -12.65 4.30 15.95
CA PRO A 187 -13.60 4.58 17.00
C PRO A 187 -13.24 3.74 18.23
N ALA A 188 -13.31 4.34 19.42
CA ALA A 188 -13.11 3.59 20.65
C ALA A 188 -14.10 2.42 20.69
N PRO A 189 -13.69 1.21 21.13
CA PRO A 189 -14.62 0.11 21.30
C PRO A 189 -15.71 0.53 22.29
N GLU A 190 -16.96 0.36 21.91
CA GLU A 190 -18.09 0.51 22.83
C GLU A 190 -17.95 -0.53 23.96
N LEU A 191 -18.10 -0.07 25.21
CA LEU A 191 -17.88 -0.84 26.45
C LEU A 191 -19.20 -1.35 27.05
#